data_AF-A0ABD7MQI4-F1
#
_entry.id   AF-A0ABD7MQI4-F1
#
_cell.length_a   1.000
_cell.length_b   1.000
_cell.length_c   1.000
_cell.angle_alpha   90.00
_cell.angle_beta   90.00
_cell.angle_gamma   90.00
#
_symmetry.space_group_name_H-M   'P 1'
#
loop_
_entity.id
_entity.type
_entity.pdbx_description
1 polymer ?
#
loop_
_entity_poly.entity_id
_entity_poly.type
_entity_poly.pdbx_seq_one_letter_code
_entity_poly.pdbx_strand_id
1 'polypeptide(L)'
;MVEGFVEPETIVNEMSIVLVDITGDFTRRRIGGPKGIDVVAKELGIPVYDVEETGYPQRMREKIERDRILRKREEQRLRRAQFEKDNDTKA
;
A
#
# COMPACT_ATOMS: atom_id res chain seq x y z
N MET A 1 10.05 -13.00 5.09
CA MET A 1 8.90 -13.24 5.98
C MET A 1 7.77 -12.32 5.54
N VAL A 2 6.51 -12.79 5.63
CA VAL A 2 5.32 -12.03 5.23
C VAL A 2 4.30 -12.13 6.36
N GLU A 3 3.58 -11.03 6.60
CA GLU A 3 2.48 -10.96 7.56
C GLU A 3 1.22 -10.48 6.84
N GLY A 4 0.06 -10.99 7.26
CA GLY A 4 -1.25 -10.60 6.74
C GLY A 4 -1.97 -9.65 7.69
N PHE A 5 -2.59 -8.60 7.15
CA PHE A 5 -3.41 -7.64 7.89
C PHE A 5 -4.79 -7.59 7.26
N VAL A 6 -5.81 -8.02 7.99
CA VAL A 6 -7.20 -8.05 7.51
C VAL A 6 -7.81 -6.67 7.65
N GLU A 7 -8.35 -6.16 6.56
CA GLU A 7 -9.20 -4.98 6.53
C GLU A 7 -10.67 -5.45 6.53
N PRO A 8 -11.49 -5.00 7.51
CA PRO A 8 -12.89 -5.34 7.53
C PRO A 8 -13.63 -4.75 6.33
N GLU A 9 -14.80 -5.31 6.04
CA GLU A 9 -15.70 -4.74 5.05
C GLU A 9 -16.18 -3.35 5.49
N THR A 10 -16.24 -2.43 4.55
CA THR A 10 -16.80 -1.08 4.72
C THR A 10 -17.92 -0.86 3.71
N ILE A 11 -18.64 0.26 3.81
CA ILE A 11 -19.74 0.60 2.88
C ILE A 11 -19.33 0.52 1.40
N VAL A 12 -18.07 0.80 1.08
CA VAL A 12 -17.57 0.90 -0.30
C VAL A 12 -16.51 -0.14 -0.67
N ASN A 13 -15.98 -0.89 0.31
CA ASN A 13 -14.91 -1.86 0.09
C ASN A 13 -15.26 -3.21 0.74
N GLU A 14 -15.17 -4.28 -0.03
CA GLU A 14 -15.23 -5.65 0.47
C GLU A 14 -14.07 -5.95 1.42
N MET A 15 -14.29 -6.90 2.34
CA MET A 15 -13.25 -7.42 3.23
C MET A 15 -12.03 -7.90 2.43
N SER A 16 -10.85 -7.50 2.88
CA SER A 16 -9.60 -7.79 2.18
C SER A 16 -8.46 -8.07 3.15
N ILE A 17 -7.38 -8.63 2.61
CA ILE A 17 -6.13 -8.83 3.34
C ILE A 17 -5.01 -8.07 2.64
N VAL A 18 -4.18 -7.40 3.43
CA VAL A 18 -2.94 -6.77 3.00
C VAL A 18 -1.79 -7.66 3.44
N LEU A 19 -1.05 -8.19 2.47
CA LEU A 19 0.15 -8.97 2.71
C LEU A 19 1.34 -8.02 2.69
N VAL A 20 2.14 -8.00 3.75
CA VAL A 20 3.28 -7.09 3.91
C VAL A 20 4.55 -7.90 4.16
N ASP A 21 5.56 -7.71 3.31
CA ASP A 21 6.85 -8.35 3.48
C ASP A 21 7.79 -7.57 4.41
N ILE A 22 9.01 -8.08 4.63
CA ILE A 22 10.00 -7.46 5.52
C ILE A 22 10.50 -6.08 5.07
N THR A 23 10.42 -5.74 3.78
CA THR A 23 10.86 -4.44 3.26
C THR A 23 9.75 -3.39 3.34
N GLY A 24 8.54 -3.81 3.71
CA GLY A 24 7.35 -2.97 3.71
C GLY A 24 6.64 -2.93 2.36
N ASP A 25 7.05 -3.80 1.42
CA ASP A 25 6.31 -4.01 0.18
C ASP A 25 5.02 -4.72 0.53
N PHE A 26 3.95 -4.37 -0.19
CA PHE A 26 2.63 -4.90 0.13
C PHE A 26 1.77 -5.12 -1.11
N THR A 27 0.85 -6.07 -0.96
CA THR A 27 -0.25 -6.30 -1.91
C THR A 27 -1.56 -6.45 -1.16
N ARG A 28 -2.66 -5.97 -1.74
CA ARG A 28 -4.02 -6.09 -1.19
C ARG A 28 -4.84 -7.06 -2.04
N ARG A 29 -5.56 -7.98 -1.40
CA ARG A 29 -6.44 -8.96 -2.06
C ARG A 29 -7.77 -9.08 -1.33
N ARG A 30 -8.87 -9.07 -2.08
CA ARG A 30 -10.21 -9.34 -1.54
C ARG A 30 -10.31 -10.81 -1.18
N ILE A 31 -10.96 -11.11 -0.05
CA ILE A 31 -11.01 -12.48 0.50
C ILE A 31 -12.42 -13.06 0.58
N GLY A 32 -13.45 -12.31 0.14
CA GLY A 32 -14.82 -12.82 0.05
C GLY A 32 -15.51 -13.03 1.41
N GLY A 33 -15.08 -12.29 2.44
CA GLY A 33 -15.67 -12.30 3.77
C GLY A 33 -14.89 -13.08 4.82
N PRO A 34 -15.45 -13.25 6.05
CA PRO A 34 -14.71 -13.74 7.21
C PRO A 34 -14.10 -15.14 7.03
N LYS A 35 -14.79 -16.04 6.33
CA LYS A 35 -14.27 -17.39 6.04
C LYS A 35 -12.98 -17.38 5.21
N GLY A 36 -12.75 -16.31 4.43
CA GLY A 36 -11.53 -16.14 3.66
C GLY A 36 -10.30 -15.97 4.55
N ILE A 37 -10.46 -15.46 5.77
CA ILE A 37 -9.36 -15.28 6.73
C ILE A 37 -8.76 -16.64 7.08
N ASP A 38 -9.61 -17.60 7.48
CA ASP A 38 -9.18 -18.95 7.87
C ASP A 38 -8.46 -19.69 6.74
N VAL A 39 -9.00 -19.57 5.52
CA VAL A 39 -8.40 -20.16 4.31
C VAL A 39 -7.02 -19.56 4.07
N VAL A 40 -6.90 -18.23 4.08
CA VAL A 40 -5.62 -17.56 3.82
C VAL A 40 -4.59 -17.87 4.90
N ALA A 41 -5.00 -17.85 6.18
CA ALA A 41 -4.12 -18.20 7.30
C ALA A 41 -3.58 -19.63 7.18
N LYS A 42 -4.46 -20.58 6.82
CA LYS A 42 -4.11 -21.99 6.66
C LYS A 42 -3.21 -22.25 5.45
N GLU A 43 -3.57 -21.71 4.28
CA GLU A 43 -2.86 -21.98 3.03
C GLU A 43 -1.49 -21.31 2.98
N LEU A 44 -1.36 -20.09 3.52
CA LEU A 44 -0.11 -19.34 3.49
C LEU A 44 0.79 -19.63 4.70
N GLY A 45 0.24 -20.11 5.82
CA GLY A 45 1.01 -20.38 7.03
C GLY A 45 1.71 -19.15 7.62
N ILE A 46 1.12 -17.97 7.42
CA ILE A 46 1.66 -16.69 7.89
C ILE A 46 0.89 -16.18 9.11
N PRO A 47 1.49 -15.32 9.95
CA PRO A 47 0.75 -14.56 10.94
C PRO A 47 -0.28 -13.66 10.27
N VAL A 48 -1.50 -13.65 10.82
CA VAL A 48 -2.61 -12.81 10.36
C VAL A 48 -3.13 -11.98 11.53
N TYR A 49 -3.31 -10.68 11.30
CA TYR A 49 -3.74 -9.70 12.29
C TYR A 49 -4.94 -8.92 11.80
N ASP A 50 -5.78 -8.43 12.72
CA ASP A 50 -6.79 -7.42 12.42
C ASP A 50 -6.12 -6.04 12.35
N VAL A 51 -6.33 -5.31 11.25
CA VAL A 51 -5.75 -3.97 11.07
C VAL A 51 -6.39 -2.93 12.01
N GLU A 52 -7.65 -3.10 12.42
CA GLU A 52 -8.29 -2.17 13.35
C GLU A 52 -7.70 -2.27 14.75
N GLU A 53 -7.24 -3.47 15.13
CA GLU A 53 -6.59 -3.71 16.42
C GLU A 53 -5.10 -3.33 16.39
N THR A 54 -4.37 -3.78 15.37
CA THR A 54 -2.90 -3.69 15.32
C THR A 54 -2.39 -2.48 14.54
N GLY A 55 -3.21 -1.96 13.62
CA GLY A 55 -2.78 -1.02 12.60
C GLY A 55 -1.82 -1.65 11.58
N TYR A 56 -1.43 -0.85 10.59
CA TYR A 56 -0.41 -1.27 9.62
C TYR A 56 0.99 -1.29 10.23
N PRO A 57 1.84 -2.25 9.84
CA PRO A 57 3.20 -2.36 10.37
C PRO A 57 4.03 -1.15 9.95
N GLN A 58 4.96 -0.73 10.81
CA GLN A 58 5.76 0.48 10.61
C GLN A 58 6.49 0.51 9.26
N ARG A 59 7.10 -0.61 8.86
CA ARG A 59 7.81 -0.77 7.58
C ARG A 59 6.95 -0.42 6.35
N MET A 60 5.67 -0.80 6.35
CA MET A 60 4.74 -0.45 5.26
C MET A 60 4.42 1.04 5.26
N ARG A 61 4.17 1.62 6.44
CA ARG A 61 3.89 3.06 6.60
C ARG A 61 5.07 3.91 6.13
N GLU A 62 6.29 3.53 6.51
CA GLU A 62 7.52 4.19 6.07
C GLU A 62 7.74 4.09 4.57
N LYS A 63 7.45 2.93 3.96
CA LYS A 63 7.52 2.77 2.51
C LYS A 63 6.55 3.70 1.79
N ILE A 64 5.28 3.74 2.22
CA ILE A 64 4.26 4.61 1.63
C ILE A 64 4.70 6.08 1.69
N GLU A 65 5.21 6.54 2.83
CA GLU A 65 5.65 7.93 2.99
C GLU A 65 6.87 8.23 2.11
N ARG A 66 7.84 7.30 2.05
CA ARG A 66 9.01 7.43 1.16
C ARG A 66 8.58 7.56 -0.30
N ASP A 67 7.71 6.66 -0.78
CA ASP A 67 7.26 6.63 -2.17
C ASP A 67 6.47 7.91 -2.52
N ARG A 68 5.66 8.41 -1.57
CA ARG A 68 4.96 9.69 -1.71
C ARG A 68 5.92 10.86 -1.88
N ILE A 69 6.97 10.94 -1.05
CA ILE A 69 7.98 12.01 -1.14
C ILE A 69 8.72 11.95 -2.49
N LEU A 70 9.11 10.75 -2.91
CA LEU A 70 9.83 10.55 -4.18
C LEU A 70 8.97 10.97 -5.37
N ARG A 71 7.70 10.55 -5.41
CA ARG A 71 6.76 10.95 -6.46
C ARG A 71 6.59 12.47 -6.53
N LYS A 72 6.41 13.12 -5.38
CA LYS A 72 6.27 14.59 -5.32
C LYS A 72 7.51 15.31 -5.84
N ARG A 73 8.72 14.82 -5.54
CA ARG A 73 9.98 15.38 -6.06
C ARG A 73 10.10 15.23 -7.57
N GLU A 74 9.72 14.07 -8.09
CA GLU A 74 9.71 13.82 -9.53
C GLU A 74 8.72 14.71 -10.27
N GLU A 75 7.49 14.84 -9.78
CA GLU A 75 6.47 15.74 -10.33
C GLU A 75 6.97 17.20 -10.36
N GLN A 76 7.64 17.67 -9.29
CA GLN A 76 8.22 19.02 -9.25
C GLN A 76 9.33 19.20 -10.29
N ARG A 77 10.20 18.19 -10.47
CA ARG A 77 11.25 18.20 -11.49
C ARG A 77 10.66 18.27 -12.90
N LEU A 78 9.64 17.45 -13.18
CA LEU A 78 8.96 17.44 -14.47
C LEU A 78 8.27 18.78 -14.76
N ARG A 79 7.58 19.35 -13.77
CA ARG A 79 6.97 20.68 -13.91
C ARG A 79 8.00 21.75 -14.23
N ARG A 80 9.13 21.79 -13.50
CA ARG A 80 10.22 22.76 -13.76
C ARG A 80 10.79 22.61 -15.16
N ALA A 81 11.08 21.39 -15.59
CA ALA A 81 11.59 21.12 -16.94
C ALA A 81 10.58 21.49 -18.03
N GLN A 82 9.28 21.32 -17.78
CA GLN A 82 8.23 21.75 -18.71
C GLN A 82 8.20 23.29 -18.82
N PHE A 83 8.24 24.00 -17.68
CA PHE A 83 8.27 25.47 -17.68
C PHE A 83 9.49 26.04 -18.42
N GLU A 84 10.66 25.44 -18.27
CA GLU A 84 11.88 25.83 -18.97
C GLU A 84 11.71 25.69 -20.50
N LYS A 85 11.23 24.52 -20.95
CA LYS A 85 10.95 24.28 -22.37
C LYS A 85 9.89 25.24 -22.95
N ASP A 86 8.83 25.51 -22.19
CA ASP A 86 7.75 26.40 -22.63
C ASP A 86 8.24 27.85 -22.74
N ASN A 87 9.17 28.28 -21.89
CA ASN A 87 9.79 29.60 -21.97
C ASN A 87 10.75 29.69 -23.16
N ASP A 88 11.58 28.68 -23.39
CA ASP A 88 12.51 28.64 -24.52
C ASP A 88 11.79 28.60 -25.88
N THR A 89 10.60 27.98 -25.94
CA THR A 89 9.78 27.92 -27.17
C THR A 89 9.07 29.25 -27.48
N LYS A 90 8.90 30.11 -26.47
CA LYS A 90 8.23 31.42 -26.61
C LYS A 90 9.20 32.57 -26.84
N ALA A 91 10.51 32.34 -26.71
CA ALA A 91 11.59 33.28 -27.01
C ALA A 91 12.00 33.18 -28.49
#